data_AF-A0AA44F829-F1
#
_entry.id   AF-A0AA44F829-F1
#
_cell.length_a   1.000
_cell.length_b   1.000
_cell.length_c   1.000
_cell.angle_alpha   90.00
_cell.angle_beta   90.00
_cell.angle_gamma   90.00
#
_symmetry.space_group_name_H-M   'P 1'
#
loop_
_entity.id
_entity.type
_entity.pdbx_description
1 polymer ?
#
loop_
_entity_poly.entity_id
_entity_poly.type
_entity_poly.pdbx_seq_one_letter_code
_entity_poly.pdbx_strand_id
1 'polypeptide(L)' 'MKEDAKLLCRFPPDIKAFLERQSEKYGCSMNSEVVRCIRERMERVEVEMKTASD' A
#
# COMPACT_ATOMS: atom_id res chain seq x y z
N MET A 1 0.35 -11.19 -21.97
CA MET A 1 -0.13 -10.83 -20.62
C MET A 1 1.10 -10.72 -19.73
N LYS A 2 1.35 -9.57 -19.09
CA LYS A 2 2.34 -9.54 -18.00
C LYS A 2 1.73 -10.41 -16.91
N GLU A 3 2.33 -11.55 -16.63
CA GLU A 3 1.92 -12.45 -15.55
C GLU A 3 1.78 -11.64 -14.25
N ASP A 4 0.79 -11.99 -13.43
CA ASP A 4 0.60 -11.42 -12.09
C ASP A 4 1.85 -11.72 -11.24
N ALA A 5 2.87 -10.88 -11.38
CA ALA A 5 4.16 -11.05 -10.75
C ALA A 5 3.95 -10.99 -9.23
N LYS A 6 4.07 -12.15 -8.58
CA LYS A 6 3.93 -12.25 -7.12
C LYS A 6 5.18 -11.67 -6.47
N LEU A 7 5.00 -10.63 -5.65
CA LEU A 7 6.06 -10.10 -4.80
C LEU A 7 5.94 -10.70 -3.39
N LEU A 8 6.94 -11.45 -2.97
CA LEU A 8 7.04 -11.91 -1.59
C LEU A 8 7.76 -10.85 -0.75
N CYS A 9 7.00 -10.15 0.11
CA CYS A 9 7.54 -9.16 1.02
C CYS A 9 7.51 -9.68 2.47
N ARG A 10 8.62 -9.54 3.19
CA ARG A 10 8.67 -9.84 4.63
C ARG A 10 8.45 -8.56 5.41
N PHE A 11 7.50 -8.61 6.34
CA PHE A 11 7.25 -7.52 7.27
C PHE A 11 7.64 -7.91 8.68
N PRO A 12 8.09 -6.94 9.49
CA PRO A 12 8.14 -7.11 10.95
C PRO A 12 6.76 -7.51 11.52
N PRO A 13 6.71 -8.24 12.66
CA PRO A 13 5.46 -8.74 13.21
C PRO A 13 4.43 -7.66 13.54
N ASP A 14 4.88 -6.52 14.05
CA ASP A 14 4.06 -5.36 14.40
C ASP A 14 3.40 -4.74 13.16
N ILE A 15 4.16 -4.61 12.06
CA ILE A 15 3.65 -4.10 10.79
C ILE A 15 2.62 -5.07 10.19
N LYS A 16 2.88 -6.37 10.27
CA LYS A 16 1.92 -7.38 9.80
C LYS A 16 0.61 -7.31 10.59
N ALA A 17 0.68 -7.24 11.92
CA ALA A 17 -0.49 -7.12 12.78
C ALA A 17 -1.27 -5.81 12.53
N PHE A 18 -0.56 -4.72 12.21
CA PHE A 18 -1.20 -3.47 11.80
C PHE A 18 -2.01 -3.64 10.51
N LEU A 19 -1.42 -4.25 9.48
CA LEU A 19 -2.07 -4.48 8.19
C LEU A 19 -3.30 -5.37 8.34
N GLU A 20 -3.22 -6.44 9.13
CA GLU A 20 -4.37 -7.33 9.41
C GLU A 20 -5.55 -6.55 10.01
N ARG A 21 -5.31 -5.69 11.01
CA ARG A 21 -6.36 -4.84 11.59
C ARG A 21 -6.95 -3.83 10.60
N GLN A 22 -6.13 -3.27 9.71
CA GLN A 22 -6.65 -2.36 8.67
C GLN A 22 -7.51 -3.12 7.67
N SER A 23 -7.06 -4.30 7.23
CA SER A 23 -7.82 -5.16 6.32
C SER A 23 -9.19 -5.55 6.88
N GLU A 24 -9.26 -5.90 8.17
CA GLU A 24 -10.53 -6.15 8.87
C GLU A 24 -11.42 -4.90 8.90
N LYS A 25 -10.86 -3.75 9.28
CA LYS A 25 -11.58 -2.47 9.35
C LYS A 25 -12.20 -2.07 8.01
N TYR A 26 -11.48 -2.29 6.91
CA TYR A 26 -11.92 -1.91 5.57
C TYR A 26 -12.62 -3.06 4.80
N GLY A 27 -12.74 -4.24 5.40
CA GLY A 27 -13.38 -5.40 4.78
C GLY A 27 -12.66 -5.88 3.50
N CYS A 28 -11.34 -5.76 3.44
CA CYS A 28 -10.53 -6.07 2.28
C CYS A 28 -9.44 -7.10 2.59
N SER A 29 -8.76 -7.62 1.55
CA SER A 29 -7.60 -8.50 1.77
C SER A 29 -6.36 -7.69 2.17
N MET A 30 -5.42 -8.33 2.87
CA MET A 30 -4.12 -7.72 3.20
C MET A 30 -3.39 -7.19 1.96
N ASN A 31 -3.42 -7.92 0.85
CA ASN A 31 -2.81 -7.47 -0.41
C ASN A 31 -3.52 -6.23 -0.96
N SER A 32 -4.85 -6.21 -0.93
CA SER A 32 -5.64 -5.05 -1.37
C SER A 32 -5.31 -3.82 -0.53
N GLU A 33 -5.15 -3.98 0.77
CA GLU A 33 -4.79 -2.89 1.68
C GLU A 33 -3.37 -2.38 1.45
N VAL A 34 -2.40 -3.28 1.25
CA VAL A 34 -1.02 -2.90 0.90
C VAL A 34 -1.00 -2.10 -0.41
N VAL A 35 -1.73 -2.55 -1.43
CA VAL A 35 -1.82 -1.82 -2.72
C VAL A 35 -2.48 -0.45 -2.53
N ARG A 36 -3.54 -0.35 -1.73
CA ARG A 36 -4.22 0.92 -1.40
C ARG A 36 -3.24 1.91 -0.77
N CYS A 37 -2.53 1.49 0.27
CA CYS A 37 -1.53 2.31 0.97
C CYS A 37 -0.40 2.78 0.05
N ILE A 38 0.11 1.90 -0.82
CA ILE A 38 1.17 2.26 -1.77
C ILE A 38 0.67 3.31 -2.76
N ARG A 39 -0.50 3.11 -3.37
CA ARG A 39 -1.10 4.04 -4.34
C ARG A 39 -1.37 5.41 -3.69
N GLU A 40 -1.94 5.40 -2.50
CA GLU A 40 -2.18 6.63 -1.72
C GLU A 40 -0.87 7.39 -1.48
N ARG A 41 0.21 6.71 -1.10
CA ARG A 41 1.50 7.37 -0.89
C ARG A 41 2.09 7.91 -2.19
N MET A 42 1.99 7.17 -3.29
CA MET A 42 2.46 7.61 -4.60
C MET A 42 1.73 8.88 -5.05
N GLU A 43 0.41 8.91 -4.93
CA GLU A 43 -0.40 10.09 -5.28
C GLU A 43 -0.02 11.31 -4.43
N ARG A 44 0.15 11.13 -3.11
CA ARG A 44 0.62 12.22 -2.24
C ARG A 44 1.99 12.76 -2.65
N VAL A 45 2.94 11.88 -2.98
CA VAL A 45 4.28 12.28 -3.42
C VAL A 45 4.22 13.02 -4.76
N GLU A 46 3.37 12.58 -5.70
CA GLU A 46 3.19 13.25 -6.99
C GLU A 46 2.62 14.66 -6.81
N VAL A 47 1.61 14.81 -5.94
CA VAL A 47 1.04 16.12 -5.59
C VAL A 47 2.08 17.01 -4.93
N GLU A 48 2.82 16.50 -3.93
CA GLU A 48 3.91 17.23 -3.24
C GLU A 48 4.95 17.75 -4.26
N MET A 49 5.41 16.90 -5.18
CA MET A 49 6.38 17.27 -6.22
C MET A 49 5.86 18.33 -7.18
N LYS A 50 4.59 18.22 -7.60
CA LYS A 50 3.96 19.22 -8.46
C LYS A 50 3.87 20.58 -7.78
N THR A 51 3.41 20.62 -6.53
CA THR A 51 3.31 21.87 -5.75
C THR A 51 4.65 22.51 -5.41
N ALA A 52 5.75 21.75 -5.40
CA ALA A 52 7.09 22.27 -5.17
C ALA A 52 7.75 22.84 -6.45
N SER A 53 7.14 22.63 -7.61
CA SER A 53 7.65 23.06 -8.92
C SER A 53 6.88 24.26 -9.51
N ASP A 54 5.79 24.66 -8.87
CA ASP A 54 4.97 25.85 -9.16
C ASP A 54 5.36 27.02 -8.23
#